data_AF-A0A1W9GB50-F1
#
_entry.id   AF-A0A1W9GB50-F1
#
_cell.length_a   1.000
_cell.length_b   1.000
_cell.length_c   1.000
_cell.angle_alpha   90.00
_cell.angle_beta   90.00
_cell.angle_gamma   90.00
#
_symmetry.space_group_name_H-M   'P 1'
#
loop_
_entity.id
_entity.type
_entity.pdbx_description
1 polymer ?
#
loop_
_entity_poly.entity_id
_entity_poly.type
_entity_poly.pdbx_seq_one_letter_code
_entity_poly.pdbx_strand_id
1 'polypeptide(L)'
;MAPRSDSTDAPFGWSYNPSTWSERLWIVGVACLGFAVSGYLALYQLGWVEQVWEPLFGAGSETVLNSFLSHLLPVPDAALGAFAYALDAVTGVIGGQARWRTMPWMVVLFGLAVGPLGLVSVLLVISQPVLLHAWCTLCLFSAFISLIMIGPAMDEILASLQFLRRAHEQNRSVWKTFWHGEAIQHRDASALEPVQPPTRETGTDSLPFEGIWNHLLVIPLGAWLMAAPDVMGYEGPERVVDHIVGPLVVSTAIIAMAEVTHSVRWVNVALGLWLMLAPVLLNYGPLHIGARSALIGGMILLLSFFKGRGRERTGGGWSRVWTTPSPTSTLTTPERQWKKAG
;
A
#
# COMPACT_ATOMS: atom_id res chain seq x y z
N MET A 1 14.38 19.61 26.99
CA MET A 1 14.68 19.91 25.58
C MET A 1 13.43 19.52 24.79
N ALA A 2 12.61 20.50 24.40
CA ALA A 2 11.34 20.23 23.71
C ALA A 2 11.62 19.76 22.27
N PRO A 3 10.86 18.79 21.72
CA PRO A 3 11.04 18.38 20.34
C PRO A 3 10.68 19.55 19.41
N ARG A 4 11.58 19.86 18.48
CA ARG A 4 11.31 20.78 17.36
C ARG A 4 10.14 20.21 16.56
N SER A 5 9.17 21.05 16.21
CA SER A 5 8.05 20.69 15.34
C SER A 5 8.58 20.17 13.99
N ASP A 6 8.36 18.89 13.70
CA ASP A 6 8.68 18.18 12.43
C ASP A 6 7.95 18.73 11.17
N SER A 7 7.38 19.94 11.24
CA SER A 7 6.45 20.48 10.24
C SER A 7 7.10 21.26 9.09
N THR A 8 8.43 21.46 9.07
CA THR A 8 9.09 22.26 8.02
C THR A 8 9.46 21.48 6.75
N ASP A 9 9.41 20.14 6.78
CA ASP A 9 9.86 19.29 5.66
C ASP A 9 8.73 18.54 4.94
N ALA A 10 7.46 18.84 5.25
CA ALA A 10 6.31 18.23 4.60
C ALA A 10 6.19 18.64 3.12
N PRO A 11 5.80 17.72 2.21
CA PRO A 11 5.55 18.07 0.82
C PRO A 11 4.44 19.13 0.68
N PHE A 12 4.52 19.95 -0.36
CA PHE A 12 3.57 21.06 -0.54
C PHE A 12 2.11 20.57 -0.65
N GLY A 13 1.25 21.09 0.23
CA GLY A 13 -0.18 20.74 0.31
C GLY A 13 -0.47 19.46 1.11
N TRP A 14 0.54 18.86 1.73
CA TRP A 14 0.37 17.70 2.62
C TRP A 14 0.14 18.15 4.06
N SER A 15 -0.62 17.35 4.80
CA SER A 15 -0.92 17.57 6.23
C SER A 15 0.05 16.85 7.15
N TYR A 16 0.81 15.89 6.61
CA TYR A 16 1.86 15.13 7.30
C TYR A 16 3.07 14.97 6.38
N ASN A 17 4.23 14.62 6.94
CA ASN A 17 5.43 14.27 6.18
C ASN A 17 5.61 12.74 6.16
N PRO A 18 5.53 12.09 4.97
CA PRO A 18 5.63 10.64 4.87
C PRO A 18 7.03 10.10 5.23
N SER A 19 8.08 10.93 5.16
CA SER A 19 9.47 10.53 5.43
C SER A 19 9.94 10.80 6.87
N THR A 20 9.01 11.02 7.81
CA THR A 20 9.34 11.21 9.23
C THR A 20 9.97 9.96 9.84
N TRP A 21 10.85 10.15 10.83
CA TRP A 21 11.54 9.02 11.47
C TRP A 21 10.61 8.09 12.24
N SER A 22 9.50 8.60 12.79
CA SER A 22 8.49 7.78 13.45
C SER A 22 7.80 6.82 12.49
N GLU A 23 7.43 7.30 11.29
CA GLU A 23 6.84 6.46 10.24
C GLU A 23 7.86 5.46 9.70
N ARG A 24 9.12 5.85 9.55
CA ARG A 24 10.15 4.97 9.01
C ARG A 24 10.59 3.87 9.98
N LEU A 25 10.69 4.18 11.27
CA LEU A 25 11.19 3.21 12.25
C LEU A 25 10.27 1.99 12.35
N TRP A 26 8.95 2.18 12.28
CA TRP A 26 8.02 1.06 12.30
C TRP A 26 8.10 0.25 10.99
N ILE A 27 8.22 0.90 9.83
CA ILE A 27 8.38 0.21 8.53
C ILE A 27 9.64 -0.64 8.54
N VAL A 28 10.77 -0.09 9.03
CA VAL A 28 12.03 -0.84 9.18
C VAL A 28 11.86 -2.01 10.15
N GLY A 29 11.15 -1.83 11.27
CA GLY A 29 10.87 -2.91 12.20
C GLY A 29 10.06 -4.04 11.57
N VAL A 30 9.03 -3.70 10.80
CA VAL A 30 8.19 -4.66 10.06
C VAL A 30 8.99 -5.35 8.94
N ALA A 31 9.85 -4.62 8.22
CA ALA A 31 10.75 -5.20 7.23
C ALA A 31 11.76 -6.17 7.86
N CYS A 32 12.36 -5.84 9.00
CA CYS A 32 13.24 -6.74 9.74
C CYS A 32 12.51 -8.02 10.20
N LEU A 33 11.24 -7.90 10.59
CA LEU A 33 10.41 -9.06 10.93
C LEU A 33 10.13 -9.91 9.69
N GLY A 34 9.78 -9.29 8.56
CA GLY A 34 9.63 -9.97 7.27
C GLY A 34 10.90 -10.70 6.85
N PHE A 35 12.06 -10.05 7.00
CA PHE A 35 13.37 -10.64 6.74
C PHE A 35 13.63 -11.88 7.62
N ALA A 36 13.30 -11.81 8.91
CA ALA A 36 13.46 -12.94 9.81
C ALA A 36 12.56 -14.13 9.41
N VAL A 37 11.29 -13.87 9.08
CA VAL A 37 10.32 -14.89 8.68
C VAL A 37 10.70 -15.52 7.34
N SER A 38 10.93 -14.71 6.30
CA SER A 38 11.35 -15.20 4.99
C SER A 38 12.73 -15.83 5.03
N GLY A 39 13.65 -15.32 5.85
CA GLY A 39 14.96 -15.92 6.09
C GLY A 39 14.85 -17.31 6.70
N TYR A 40 13.99 -17.49 7.71
CA TYR A 40 13.72 -18.81 8.29
C TYR A 40 13.16 -19.80 7.26
N LEU A 41 12.19 -19.37 6.44
CA LEU A 41 11.64 -20.19 5.36
C LEU A 41 12.70 -20.53 4.29
N ALA A 42 13.59 -19.59 3.97
CA ALA A 42 14.70 -19.82 3.05
C ALA A 42 15.70 -20.84 3.60
N LEU A 43 16.00 -20.80 4.91
CA LEU A 43 16.87 -21.79 5.57
C LEU A 43 16.30 -23.21 5.46
N TYR A 44 14.98 -23.36 5.59
CA TYR A 44 14.31 -24.63 5.35
C TYR A 44 14.46 -25.09 3.88
N GLN A 45 14.21 -24.20 2.91
CA GLN A 45 14.34 -24.54 1.49
C GLN A 45 15.78 -24.84 1.05
N LEU A 46 16.78 -24.30 1.76
CA LEU A 46 18.19 -24.61 1.58
C LEU A 46 18.62 -25.90 2.30
N GLY A 47 17.72 -26.56 3.03
CA GLY A 47 17.96 -27.80 3.76
C GLY A 47 18.77 -27.64 5.05
N TRP A 48 18.91 -26.41 5.57
CA TRP A 48 19.59 -26.18 6.86
C TRP A 48 18.68 -26.44 8.05
N VAL A 49 17.37 -26.40 7.82
CA VAL A 49 16.34 -26.73 8.81
C VAL A 49 15.49 -27.85 8.20
N GLU A 50 15.27 -28.93 8.95
CA GLU A 50 14.56 -30.12 8.45
C GLU A 50 13.03 -30.02 8.62
N GLN A 51 12.55 -29.18 9.53
CA GLN A 51 11.13 -29.06 9.86
C GLN A 51 10.70 -27.59 9.95
N VAL A 52 9.54 -27.27 9.40
CA VAL A 52 8.98 -25.91 9.45
C VAL A 52 8.00 -25.80 10.60
N TRP A 53 8.11 -24.71 11.36
CA TRP A 53 7.13 -24.35 12.36
C TRP A 53 5.81 -23.94 11.71
N GLU A 54 4.77 -24.76 11.86
CA GLU A 54 3.44 -24.54 11.30
C GLU A 54 2.35 -24.69 12.38
N PRO A 55 1.80 -23.58 12.91
CA PRO A 55 0.87 -23.61 14.03
C PRO A 55 -0.60 -23.86 13.66
N LEU A 56 -1.03 -23.55 12.43
CA LEU A 56 -2.45 -23.57 12.06
C LEU A 56 -2.81 -24.71 11.11
N PHE A 57 -1.91 -25.09 10.20
CA PHE A 57 -2.23 -25.95 9.05
C PHE A 57 -1.48 -27.28 9.02
N GLY A 58 -0.91 -27.73 10.15
CA GLY A 58 -0.22 -29.03 10.26
C GLY A 58 0.94 -29.15 9.26
N ALA A 59 0.88 -30.12 8.34
CA ALA A 59 1.91 -30.33 7.31
C ALA A 59 1.74 -29.42 6.06
N GLY A 60 0.82 -28.45 6.10
CA GLY A 60 0.53 -27.56 4.98
C GLY A 60 1.74 -26.75 4.52
N SER A 61 2.53 -26.21 5.46
CA SER A 61 3.74 -25.45 5.14
C SER A 61 4.77 -26.25 4.35
N GLU A 62 5.01 -27.50 4.74
CA GLU A 62 5.99 -28.35 4.05
C GLU A 62 5.53 -28.70 2.62
N THR A 63 4.22 -28.94 2.43
CA THR A 63 3.63 -29.16 1.11
C THR A 63 3.81 -27.94 0.20
N VAL A 64 3.58 -26.74 0.73
CA VAL A 64 3.73 -25.49 -0.04
C VAL A 64 5.19 -25.23 -0.41
N LEU A 65 6.11 -25.36 0.56
CA LEU A 65 7.53 -25.03 0.38
C LEU A 65 8.29 -26.02 -0.51
N ASN A 66 7.82 -27.27 -0.61
CA ASN A 66 8.37 -28.30 -1.51
C ASN A 66 7.61 -28.41 -2.85
N SER A 67 6.75 -27.44 -3.16
CA SER A 67 5.93 -27.48 -4.37
C SER A 67 6.71 -27.12 -5.64
N PHE A 68 6.13 -27.41 -6.81
CA PHE A 68 6.70 -26.96 -8.09
C PHE A 68 6.86 -25.43 -8.16
N LEU A 69 6.01 -24.69 -7.45
CA LEU A 69 6.01 -23.22 -7.50
C LEU A 69 7.25 -22.63 -6.81
N SER A 70 7.71 -23.23 -5.71
CA SER A 70 8.94 -22.80 -5.03
C SER A 70 10.22 -23.18 -5.79
N HIS A 71 10.14 -24.17 -6.68
CA HIS A 71 11.24 -24.61 -7.54
C HIS A 71 11.21 -24.00 -8.96
N LEU A 72 10.24 -23.13 -9.27
CA LEU A 72 10.09 -22.54 -10.59
C LEU A 72 11.26 -21.60 -10.95
N LEU A 73 11.86 -20.97 -9.93
CA LEU A 73 13.03 -20.11 -10.09
C LEU A 73 14.31 -20.82 -9.60
N PRO A 74 15.48 -20.49 -10.15
CA PRO A 74 16.77 -21.04 -9.69
C PRO A 74 17.08 -20.72 -8.22
N VAL A 75 16.38 -19.73 -7.65
CA VAL A 75 16.53 -19.26 -6.28
C VAL A 75 15.20 -19.52 -5.55
N PRO A 76 15.23 -20.01 -4.30
CA PRO A 76 14.01 -20.23 -3.52
C PRO A 76 13.19 -18.94 -3.36
N ASP A 77 11.87 -19.04 -3.47
CA ASP A 77 10.94 -17.91 -3.35
C ASP A 77 11.05 -17.21 -1.98
N ALA A 78 11.25 -17.97 -0.90
CA ALA A 78 11.49 -17.38 0.42
C ALA A 78 12.81 -16.60 0.49
N ALA A 79 13.85 -17.01 -0.25
CA ALA A 79 15.12 -16.30 -0.31
C ALA A 79 14.98 -14.96 -1.06
N LEU A 80 14.17 -14.92 -2.13
CA LEU A 80 13.83 -13.68 -2.82
C LEU A 80 13.05 -12.73 -1.90
N GLY A 81 12.10 -13.24 -1.13
CA GLY A 81 11.37 -12.47 -0.12
C GLY A 81 12.30 -11.91 0.97
N ALA A 82 13.21 -12.74 1.50
CA ALA A 82 14.20 -12.30 2.47
C ALA A 82 15.10 -11.19 1.90
N PHE A 83 15.58 -11.35 0.67
CA PHE A 83 16.38 -10.31 0.01
C PHE A 83 15.61 -8.99 -0.15
N ALA A 84 14.34 -9.06 -0.56
CA ALA A 84 13.47 -7.88 -0.66
C ALA A 84 13.33 -7.17 0.68
N TYR A 85 12.97 -7.88 1.75
CA TYR A 85 12.83 -7.28 3.08
C TYR A 85 14.14 -6.71 3.64
N ALA A 86 15.28 -7.34 3.34
CA ALA A 86 16.57 -6.80 3.69
C ALA A 86 16.85 -5.47 2.97
N LEU A 87 16.53 -5.39 1.67
CA LEU A 87 16.62 -4.14 0.92
C LEU A 87 15.65 -3.09 1.49
N ASP A 88 14.43 -3.47 1.87
CA ASP A 88 13.46 -2.56 2.46
C ASP A 88 13.94 -2.00 3.80
N ALA A 89 14.53 -2.84 4.65
CA ALA A 89 15.10 -2.39 5.91
C ALA A 89 16.30 -1.45 5.69
N VAL A 90 17.23 -1.80 4.79
CA VAL A 90 18.41 -0.98 4.48
C VAL A 90 18.02 0.35 3.87
N THR A 91 17.18 0.34 2.84
CA THR A 91 16.68 1.55 2.18
C THR A 91 15.80 2.37 3.12
N GLY A 92 15.05 1.73 4.01
CA GLY A 92 14.27 2.35 5.07
C GLY A 92 15.12 3.14 6.07
N VAL A 93 16.35 2.72 6.36
CA VAL A 93 17.30 3.44 7.23
C VAL A 93 18.05 4.55 6.48
N ILE A 94 18.31 4.39 5.18
CA ILE A 94 19.06 5.36 4.37
C ILE A 94 18.23 6.63 4.08
N GLY A 95 18.81 7.80 4.38
CA GLY A 95 18.27 9.13 4.04
C GLY A 95 17.60 9.86 5.22
N GLY A 96 17.37 11.17 5.05
CA GLY A 96 16.73 12.05 6.05
C GLY A 96 15.24 12.30 5.77
N GLN A 97 14.61 13.20 6.54
CA GLN A 97 13.18 13.54 6.41
C GLN A 97 12.82 14.23 5.08
N ALA A 98 13.81 14.74 4.35
CA ALA A 98 13.65 15.36 3.03
C ALA A 98 13.98 14.38 1.86
N ARG A 99 14.05 13.06 2.11
CA ARG A 99 14.48 12.04 1.13
C ARG A 99 13.69 12.10 -0.18
N TRP A 100 12.38 12.30 -0.10
CA TRP A 100 11.48 12.45 -1.26
C TRP A 100 11.92 13.56 -2.23
N ARG A 101 12.71 14.54 -1.75
CA ARG A 101 13.24 15.68 -2.50
C ARG A 101 14.73 15.57 -2.81
N THR A 102 15.54 15.01 -1.89
CA THR A 102 17.00 14.92 -2.03
C THR A 102 17.44 13.71 -2.83
N MET A 103 16.68 12.60 -2.79
CA MET A 103 16.98 11.35 -3.50
C MET A 103 15.70 10.76 -4.12
N PRO A 104 15.00 11.49 -5.01
CA PRO A 104 13.74 11.03 -5.60
C PRO A 104 13.92 9.75 -6.44
N TRP A 105 15.10 9.54 -7.04
CA TRP A 105 15.40 8.30 -7.76
C TRP A 105 15.28 7.06 -6.88
N MET A 106 15.77 7.12 -5.65
CA MET A 106 15.78 5.99 -4.72
C MET A 106 14.36 5.65 -4.29
N VAL A 107 13.56 6.67 -3.97
CA VAL A 107 12.15 6.53 -3.57
C VAL A 107 11.31 5.92 -4.70
N VAL A 108 11.47 6.42 -5.93
CA VAL A 108 10.71 5.91 -7.07
C VAL A 108 11.10 4.48 -7.42
N LEU A 109 12.40 4.16 -7.45
CA LEU A 109 12.85 2.78 -7.70
C LEU A 109 12.41 1.82 -6.60
N PHE A 110 12.50 2.24 -5.34
CA PHE A 110 12.05 1.46 -4.19
C PHE A 110 10.57 1.13 -4.30
N GLY A 111 9.73 2.14 -4.50
CA GLY A 111 8.30 1.95 -4.67
C GLY A 111 7.92 1.12 -5.90
N LEU A 112 8.67 1.28 -7.00
CA LEU A 112 8.53 0.44 -8.18
C LEU A 112 8.94 -1.02 -7.93
N ALA A 113 9.84 -1.30 -6.98
CA ALA A 113 10.20 -2.65 -6.58
C ALA A 113 9.16 -3.28 -5.63
N VAL A 114 8.67 -2.52 -4.65
CA VAL A 114 7.68 -2.98 -3.64
C VAL A 114 6.35 -3.38 -4.28
N GLY A 115 5.85 -2.62 -5.27
CA GLY A 115 4.57 -2.90 -5.92
C GLY A 115 4.49 -4.29 -6.58
N PRO A 116 5.38 -4.63 -7.53
CA PRO A 116 5.44 -5.96 -8.15
C PRO A 116 5.70 -7.09 -7.16
N LEU A 117 6.56 -6.89 -6.17
CA LEU A 117 6.82 -7.90 -5.14
C LEU A 117 5.57 -8.19 -4.29
N GLY A 118 4.83 -7.14 -3.91
CA GLY A 118 3.53 -7.27 -3.26
C GLY A 118 2.53 -8.02 -4.13
N LEU A 119 2.47 -7.74 -5.44
CA LEU A 119 1.60 -8.47 -6.37
C LEU A 119 1.97 -9.96 -6.46
N VAL A 120 3.26 -10.28 -6.58
CA VAL A 120 3.73 -11.68 -6.56
C VAL A 120 3.30 -12.36 -5.26
N SER A 121 3.42 -11.68 -4.12
CA SER A 121 2.98 -12.22 -2.84
C SER A 121 1.48 -12.55 -2.83
N VAL A 122 0.62 -11.69 -3.39
CA VAL A 122 -0.83 -11.98 -3.50
C VAL A 122 -1.09 -13.20 -4.39
N LEU A 123 -0.36 -13.32 -5.50
CA LEU A 123 -0.50 -14.47 -6.40
C LEU A 123 -0.06 -15.78 -5.72
N LEU A 124 0.99 -15.75 -4.91
CA LEU A 124 1.41 -16.91 -4.11
C LEU A 124 0.36 -17.28 -3.06
N VAL A 125 -0.29 -16.31 -2.43
CA VAL A 125 -1.40 -16.58 -1.50
C VAL A 125 -2.60 -17.23 -2.20
N ILE A 126 -2.89 -16.83 -3.44
CA ILE A 126 -3.98 -17.43 -4.23
C ILE A 126 -3.60 -18.85 -4.71
N SER A 127 -2.34 -19.07 -5.09
CA SER A 127 -1.90 -20.37 -5.61
C SER A 127 -1.89 -21.47 -4.56
N GLN A 128 -1.66 -21.13 -3.29
CA GLN A 128 -1.69 -22.06 -2.16
C GLN A 128 -2.97 -22.92 -2.11
N PRO A 129 -4.17 -22.34 -1.96
CA PRO A 129 -5.40 -23.15 -1.90
C PRO A 129 -5.91 -23.61 -3.28
N VAL A 130 -5.62 -22.87 -4.35
CA VAL A 130 -6.14 -23.18 -5.71
C VAL A 130 -5.32 -24.27 -6.41
N LEU A 131 -3.98 -24.20 -6.33
CA LEU A 131 -3.07 -25.13 -7.03
C LEU A 131 -2.49 -26.19 -6.10
N LEU A 132 -2.17 -25.83 -4.85
CA LEU A 132 -1.45 -26.72 -3.93
C LEU A 132 -2.38 -27.39 -2.91
N HIS A 133 -3.62 -26.93 -2.80
CA HIS A 133 -4.61 -27.39 -1.81
C HIS A 133 -4.05 -27.43 -0.37
N ALA A 134 -3.17 -26.49 -0.05
CA ALA A 134 -2.47 -26.40 1.22
C ALA A 134 -2.23 -24.94 1.61
N TRP A 135 -2.09 -24.70 2.91
CA TRP A 135 -1.84 -23.37 3.48
C TRP A 135 -0.51 -23.35 4.23
N CYS A 136 0.21 -22.23 4.14
CA CYS A 136 1.42 -21.98 4.92
C CYS A 136 1.24 -20.70 5.75
N THR A 137 1.20 -20.83 7.07
CA THR A 137 0.95 -19.71 8.00
C THR A 137 2.01 -18.62 7.86
N LEU A 138 3.28 -19.01 7.82
CA LEU A 138 4.39 -18.07 7.71
C LEU A 138 4.41 -17.34 6.36
N CYS A 139 3.95 -17.99 5.30
CA CYS A 139 3.82 -17.41 3.97
C CYS A 139 2.69 -16.37 3.94
N LEU A 140 1.53 -16.68 4.55
CA LEU A 140 0.43 -15.72 4.72
C LEU A 140 0.86 -14.52 5.58
N PHE A 141 1.60 -14.77 6.65
CA PHE A 141 2.12 -13.72 7.52
C PHE A 141 3.13 -12.81 6.81
N SER A 142 4.05 -13.40 6.03
CA SER A 142 4.93 -12.64 5.15
C SER A 142 4.13 -11.81 4.13
N ALA A 143 3.13 -12.40 3.46
CA ALA A 143 2.30 -11.66 2.52
C ALA A 143 1.58 -10.47 3.16
N PHE A 144 1.08 -10.65 4.38
CA PHE A 144 0.49 -9.58 5.18
C PHE A 144 1.47 -8.45 5.48
N ILE A 145 2.71 -8.78 5.85
CA ILE A 145 3.79 -7.80 6.06
C ILE A 145 4.03 -6.98 4.79
N SER A 146 4.19 -7.64 3.64
CA SER A 146 4.38 -6.97 2.35
C SER A 146 3.22 -6.01 2.04
N LEU A 147 1.98 -6.42 2.24
CA LEU A 147 0.79 -5.60 1.95
C LEU A 147 0.72 -4.33 2.80
N ILE A 148 1.08 -4.41 4.08
CA ILE A 148 1.11 -3.23 4.97
C ILE A 148 2.17 -2.21 4.53
N MET A 149 3.29 -2.68 3.98
CA MET A 149 4.39 -1.81 3.56
C MET A 149 4.09 -1.03 2.27
N ILE A 150 3.16 -1.50 1.44
CA ILE A 150 2.79 -0.84 0.18
C ILE A 150 2.27 0.58 0.41
N GLY A 151 1.40 0.79 1.40
CA GLY A 151 0.78 2.09 1.66
C GLY A 151 1.80 3.22 1.88
N PRO A 152 2.68 3.11 2.89
CA PRO A 152 3.71 4.11 3.15
C PRO A 152 4.70 4.30 1.99
N ALA A 153 5.05 3.22 1.29
CA ALA A 153 5.91 3.31 0.11
C ALA A 153 5.26 4.18 -1.00
N MET A 154 3.95 4.01 -1.22
CA MET A 154 3.20 4.80 -2.20
C MET A 154 3.08 6.28 -1.82
N ASP A 155 3.02 6.60 -0.54
CA ASP A 155 3.00 8.00 -0.07
C ASP A 155 4.27 8.75 -0.47
N GLU A 156 5.44 8.12 -0.27
CA GLU A 156 6.71 8.72 -0.69
C GLU A 156 6.83 8.85 -2.21
N ILE A 157 6.39 7.84 -2.98
CA ILE A 157 6.38 7.90 -4.44
C ILE A 157 5.56 9.10 -4.90
N LEU A 158 4.34 9.28 -4.38
CA LEU A 158 3.48 10.38 -4.79
C LEU A 158 4.14 11.73 -4.48
N ALA A 159 4.73 11.88 -3.30
CA ALA A 159 5.45 13.10 -2.91
C ALA A 159 6.61 13.41 -3.88
N SER A 160 7.43 12.41 -4.21
CA SER A 160 8.53 12.57 -5.17
C SER A 160 8.05 12.87 -6.60
N LEU A 161 6.97 12.23 -7.06
CA LEU A 161 6.40 12.51 -8.39
C LEU A 161 5.82 13.92 -8.46
N GLN A 162 5.11 14.37 -7.42
CA GLN A 162 4.62 15.75 -7.32
C GLN A 162 5.76 16.76 -7.30
N PHE A 163 6.90 16.44 -6.67
CA PHE A 163 8.11 17.26 -6.71
C PHE A 163 8.70 17.38 -8.13
N LEU A 164 8.89 16.25 -8.82
CA LEU A 164 9.41 16.22 -10.19
C LEU A 164 8.48 16.96 -11.18
N ARG A 165 7.16 16.84 -10.99
CA ARG A 165 6.17 17.57 -11.80
C ARG A 165 6.30 19.09 -11.61
N ARG A 166 6.50 19.57 -10.38
CA ARG A 166 6.74 21.00 -10.12
C ARG A 166 8.06 21.48 -10.72
N ALA A 167 9.11 20.67 -10.67
CA ALA A 167 10.38 20.99 -11.34
C ALA A 167 10.21 21.15 -12.86
N HIS A 168 9.40 20.28 -13.49
CA HIS A 168 9.03 20.41 -14.89
C HIS A 168 8.25 21.70 -15.17
N GLU A 169 7.25 22.03 -14.34
CA GLU A 169 6.46 23.28 -14.48
C GLU A 169 7.33 24.55 -14.35
N GLN A 170 8.41 24.48 -13.58
CA GLN A 170 9.39 25.56 -13.44
C GLN A 170 10.47 25.57 -14.55
N ASN A 171 10.28 24.81 -15.63
CA ASN A 171 11.26 24.63 -16.72
C ASN A 171 12.64 24.16 -16.25
N ARG A 172 12.73 23.45 -15.12
CA ARG A 172 13.97 22.80 -14.66
C ARG A 172 14.12 21.43 -15.32
N SER A 173 15.36 21.00 -15.54
CA SER A 173 15.63 19.65 -16.09
C SER A 173 15.16 18.56 -15.11
N VAL A 174 14.12 17.83 -15.48
CA VAL A 174 13.56 16.72 -14.68
C VAL A 174 14.60 15.63 -14.46
N TRP A 175 15.41 15.32 -15.48
CA TRP A 175 16.46 14.29 -15.39
C TRP A 175 17.51 14.65 -14.36
N LYS A 176 17.99 15.90 -14.36
CA LYS A 176 18.96 16.36 -13.35
C LYS A 176 18.35 16.32 -11.94
N THR A 177 17.11 16.78 -11.82
CA THR A 177 16.36 16.82 -10.55
C THR A 177 16.06 15.42 -10.01
N PHE A 178 15.81 14.45 -10.88
CA PHE A 178 15.60 13.05 -10.51
C PHE A 178 16.85 12.41 -9.90
N TRP A 179 18.01 12.58 -10.54
CA TRP A 179 19.25 11.95 -10.07
C TRP A 179 19.91 12.69 -8.91
N HIS A 180 19.91 14.03 -8.91
CA HIS A 180 20.63 14.82 -7.92
C HIS A 180 19.73 15.36 -6.80
N GLY A 181 18.41 15.26 -6.95
CA GLY A 181 17.45 15.88 -6.05
C GLY A 181 17.62 17.40 -5.98
N GLU A 182 16.97 18.01 -5.00
CA GLU A 182 17.33 19.36 -4.56
C GLU A 182 18.53 19.26 -3.60
N ALA A 183 19.71 19.00 -4.16
CA ALA A 183 20.96 19.07 -3.41
C ALA A 183 21.14 20.53 -2.95
N ILE A 184 20.77 20.82 -1.70
CA ILE A 184 20.98 22.06 -0.92
C ILE A 184 21.63 23.18 -1.77
N GLN A 185 20.87 23.78 -2.68
CA GLN A 185 21.26 25.06 -3.26
C GLN A 185 20.67 26.12 -2.34
N HIS A 186 21.45 26.49 -1.34
CA HIS A 186 21.24 27.61 -0.42
C HIS A 186 21.11 28.98 -1.12
N ARG A 187 20.81 29.03 -2.42
CA ARG A 187 20.76 30.27 -3.20
C ARG A 187 19.36 30.82 -3.42
N ASP A 188 18.32 29.98 -3.37
CA ASP A 188 16.95 30.39 -3.71
C ASP A 188 15.89 30.04 -2.63
N ALA A 189 16.32 29.65 -1.42
CA ALA A 189 15.41 29.30 -0.31
C ALA A 189 14.55 30.48 0.18
N SER A 190 14.84 31.70 -0.27
CA SER A 190 14.05 32.91 0.00
C SER A 190 12.97 33.20 -1.05
N ALA A 191 12.85 32.42 -2.13
CA ALA A 191 11.86 32.64 -3.20
C ALA A 191 10.65 31.69 -3.14
N LEU A 192 10.70 30.67 -2.27
CA LEU A 192 9.57 29.79 -1.99
C LEU A 192 9.14 30.06 -0.56
N GLU A 193 8.23 31.02 -0.35
CA GLU A 193 7.56 31.14 0.93
C GLU A 193 6.96 29.76 1.28
N PRO A 194 7.30 29.17 2.43
CA PRO A 194 6.55 28.04 2.93
C PRO A 194 5.13 28.57 3.20
N VAL A 195 4.17 28.19 2.36
CA VAL A 195 2.77 28.38 2.69
C VAL A 195 2.54 27.63 3.99
N GLN A 196 2.35 28.39 5.08
CA GLN A 196 2.03 27.83 6.38
C GLN A 196 0.87 26.85 6.20
N PRO A 197 0.95 25.63 6.77
CA PRO A 197 -0.23 24.78 6.81
C PRO A 197 -1.36 25.59 7.43
N PRO A 198 -2.58 25.57 6.85
CA PRO A 198 -3.70 26.28 7.47
C PRO A 198 -3.77 25.84 8.93
N THR A 199 -3.74 26.82 9.82
CA THR A 199 -3.95 26.64 11.26
C THR A 199 -5.05 25.62 11.46
N ARG A 200 -4.76 24.55 12.22
CA ARG A 200 -5.74 23.55 12.66
C ARG A 200 -7.01 24.30 13.09
N GLU A 201 -8.01 24.34 12.24
CA GLU A 201 -9.36 24.58 12.69
C GLU A 201 -9.71 23.33 13.49
N THR A 202 -9.70 23.49 14.81
CA THR A 202 -10.20 22.54 15.81
C THR A 202 -11.67 22.28 15.55
N GLY A 203 -11.98 21.54 14.49
CA GLY A 203 -13.27 20.95 14.23
C GLY A 203 -13.21 19.51 14.69
N THR A 204 -13.81 19.26 15.87
CA THR A 204 -14.19 17.94 16.44
C THR A 204 -13.19 16.82 16.18
N ASP A 205 -12.43 16.43 17.21
CA ASP A 205 -11.58 15.23 17.24
C ASP A 205 -12.33 14.01 16.68
N SER A 206 -12.22 13.82 15.37
CA SER A 206 -12.69 12.62 14.70
C SER A 206 -11.78 11.50 15.15
N LEU A 207 -12.38 10.45 15.70
CA LEU A 207 -11.62 9.30 16.16
C LEU A 207 -10.75 8.80 15.00
N PRO A 208 -9.51 8.34 15.25
CA PRO A 208 -8.59 7.90 14.20
C PRO A 208 -9.17 6.82 13.27
N PHE A 209 -10.25 6.16 13.69
CA PHE A 209 -10.91 5.10 12.95
C PHE A 209 -11.96 5.57 11.91
N GLU A 210 -12.44 6.82 11.93
CA GLU A 210 -13.60 7.28 11.12
C GLU A 210 -13.43 7.13 9.59
N GLY A 211 -12.20 7.01 9.09
CA GLY A 211 -11.92 6.77 7.66
C GLY A 211 -11.62 5.32 7.27
N ILE A 212 -11.29 4.45 8.23
CA ILE A 212 -10.71 3.12 7.98
C ILE A 212 -11.73 1.99 8.29
N TRP A 213 -12.79 2.26 9.04
CA TRP A 213 -13.79 1.26 9.46
C TRP A 213 -14.32 0.38 8.32
N ASN A 214 -14.58 0.95 7.14
CA ASN A 214 -15.07 0.17 6.00
C ASN A 214 -14.07 -0.93 5.61
N HIS A 215 -12.78 -0.61 5.54
CA HIS A 215 -11.72 -1.56 5.23
C HIS A 215 -11.52 -2.57 6.36
N LEU A 216 -11.63 -2.14 7.62
CA LEU A 216 -11.56 -3.05 8.79
C LEU A 216 -12.69 -4.08 8.80
N LEU A 217 -13.85 -3.77 8.22
CA LEU A 217 -14.97 -4.71 8.06
C LEU A 217 -14.83 -5.58 6.80
N VAL A 218 -14.21 -5.06 5.73
CA VAL A 218 -13.99 -5.81 4.49
C VAL A 218 -12.90 -6.89 4.65
N ILE A 219 -11.84 -6.61 5.42
CA ILE A 219 -10.75 -7.57 5.69
C ILE A 219 -11.27 -8.90 6.25
N PRO A 220 -12.04 -8.94 7.36
CA PRO A 220 -12.55 -10.21 7.90
C PRO A 220 -13.54 -10.90 6.96
N LEU A 221 -14.30 -10.16 6.12
CA LEU A 221 -15.14 -10.77 5.09
C LEU A 221 -14.30 -11.47 4.01
N GLY A 222 -13.21 -10.84 3.55
CA GLY A 222 -12.27 -11.47 2.61
C GLY A 222 -11.53 -12.67 3.22
N ALA A 223 -11.08 -12.56 4.47
CA ALA A 223 -10.46 -13.67 5.19
C ALA A 223 -11.44 -14.83 5.41
N TRP A 224 -12.72 -14.53 5.64
CA TRP A 224 -13.76 -15.54 5.71
C TRP A 224 -13.94 -16.25 4.36
N LEU A 225 -13.95 -15.54 3.23
CA LEU A 225 -13.98 -16.18 1.91
C LEU A 225 -12.79 -17.11 1.69
N MET A 226 -11.60 -16.74 2.17
CA MET A 226 -10.43 -17.62 2.10
C MET A 226 -10.62 -18.92 2.91
N ALA A 227 -11.20 -18.84 4.10
CA ALA A 227 -11.34 -19.99 5.00
C ALA A 227 -12.61 -20.82 4.75
N ALA A 228 -13.67 -20.22 4.20
CA ALA A 228 -14.99 -20.82 4.12
C ALA A 228 -15.03 -22.16 3.36
N PRO A 229 -14.33 -22.35 2.21
CA PRO A 229 -14.37 -23.61 1.50
C PRO A 229 -13.84 -24.78 2.31
N ASP A 230 -12.74 -24.57 3.05
CA ASP A 230 -12.11 -25.62 3.85
C ASP A 230 -12.81 -25.83 5.19
N VAL A 231 -13.40 -24.78 5.80
CA VAL A 231 -14.17 -24.87 7.05
C VAL A 231 -15.52 -25.55 6.84
N MET A 232 -16.19 -25.26 5.72
CA MET A 232 -17.51 -25.81 5.41
C MET A 232 -17.47 -27.02 4.49
N GLY A 233 -16.31 -27.33 3.92
CA GLY A 233 -16.08 -28.51 3.08
C GLY A 233 -16.85 -28.50 1.76
N TYR A 234 -17.04 -27.34 1.13
CA TYR A 234 -17.68 -27.26 -0.19
C TYR A 234 -16.66 -27.27 -1.34
N GLU A 235 -17.07 -27.87 -2.46
CA GLU A 235 -16.24 -28.07 -3.64
C GLU A 235 -16.85 -27.40 -4.88
N GLY A 236 -16.13 -27.47 -6.00
CA GLY A 236 -16.59 -26.96 -7.29
C GLY A 236 -16.21 -25.49 -7.55
N PRO A 237 -16.95 -24.79 -8.42
CA PRO A 237 -16.58 -23.44 -8.88
C PRO A 237 -16.65 -22.39 -7.77
N GLU A 238 -17.47 -22.58 -6.74
CA GLU A 238 -17.52 -21.68 -5.58
C GLU A 238 -16.19 -21.66 -4.83
N ARG A 239 -15.62 -22.84 -4.54
CA ARG A 239 -14.32 -22.95 -3.86
C ARG A 239 -13.23 -22.16 -4.57
N VAL A 240 -13.16 -22.28 -5.89
CA VAL A 240 -12.15 -21.57 -6.70
C VAL A 240 -12.39 -20.06 -6.69
N VAL A 241 -13.65 -19.62 -6.80
CA VAL A 241 -13.99 -18.19 -6.74
C VAL A 241 -13.62 -17.61 -5.38
N ASP A 242 -13.97 -18.28 -4.28
CA ASP A 242 -13.69 -17.80 -2.93
C ASP A 242 -12.19 -17.75 -2.62
N HIS A 243 -11.44 -18.78 -3.03
CA HIS A 243 -9.98 -18.84 -2.88
C HIS A 243 -9.22 -17.82 -3.74
N ILE A 244 -9.82 -17.30 -4.83
CA ILE A 244 -9.23 -16.22 -5.64
C ILE A 244 -9.68 -14.85 -5.14
N VAL A 245 -10.98 -14.67 -4.92
CA VAL A 245 -11.57 -13.38 -4.56
C VAL A 245 -11.24 -13.01 -3.12
N GLY A 246 -11.19 -13.96 -2.19
CA GLY A 246 -10.87 -13.72 -0.79
C GLY A 246 -9.53 -12.99 -0.60
N PRO A 247 -8.40 -13.53 -1.07
CA PRO A 247 -7.10 -12.86 -0.96
C PRO A 247 -7.05 -11.51 -1.65
N LEU A 248 -7.72 -11.38 -2.81
CA LEU A 248 -7.79 -10.11 -3.52
C LEU A 248 -8.53 -9.07 -2.69
N VAL A 249 -9.68 -9.42 -2.09
CA VAL A 249 -10.47 -8.53 -1.24
C VAL A 249 -9.69 -8.07 -0.01
N VAL A 250 -8.96 -8.99 0.64
CA VAL A 250 -8.11 -8.65 1.79
C VAL A 250 -6.98 -7.70 1.35
N SER A 251 -6.28 -8.03 0.27
CA SER A 251 -5.12 -7.28 -0.21
C SER A 251 -5.48 -5.85 -0.62
N THR A 252 -6.52 -5.70 -1.43
CA THR A 252 -7.04 -4.39 -1.85
C THR A 252 -7.60 -3.59 -0.67
N ALA A 253 -8.23 -4.23 0.32
CA ALA A 253 -8.72 -3.54 1.51
C ALA A 253 -7.57 -2.99 2.35
N ILE A 254 -6.49 -3.77 2.53
CA ILE A 254 -5.28 -3.32 3.23
C ILE A 254 -4.63 -2.15 2.48
N ILE A 255 -4.42 -2.30 1.16
CA ILE A 255 -3.81 -1.26 0.32
C ILE A 255 -4.68 0.01 0.31
N ALA A 256 -6.00 -0.10 0.30
CA ALA A 256 -6.92 1.04 0.27
C ALA A 256 -7.01 1.79 1.62
N MET A 257 -6.39 1.27 2.70
CA MET A 257 -6.31 2.01 3.97
C MET A 257 -5.43 3.25 3.87
N ALA A 258 -4.42 3.25 3.00
CA ALA A 258 -3.60 4.44 2.78
C ALA A 258 -4.33 5.45 1.86
N GLU A 259 -4.31 6.73 2.23
CA GLU A 259 -5.07 7.79 1.54
C GLU A 259 -4.66 7.93 0.06
N VAL A 260 -3.37 7.74 -0.24
CA VAL A 260 -2.84 7.81 -1.62
C VAL A 260 -3.36 6.66 -2.49
N THR A 261 -3.59 5.49 -1.92
CA THR A 261 -4.09 4.30 -2.62
C THR A 261 -5.56 4.02 -2.36
N HIS A 262 -6.28 4.92 -1.68
CA HIS A 262 -7.69 4.75 -1.33
C HIS A 262 -8.61 4.48 -2.53
N SER A 263 -8.22 4.91 -3.74
CA SER A 263 -8.94 4.58 -4.99
C SER A 263 -8.97 3.08 -5.30
N VAL A 264 -8.04 2.28 -4.75
CA VAL A 264 -7.98 0.82 -4.95
C VAL A 264 -9.23 0.12 -4.41
N ARG A 265 -9.99 0.73 -3.49
CA ARG A 265 -11.28 0.20 -3.02
C ARG A 265 -12.29 -0.10 -4.13
N TRP A 266 -12.18 0.56 -5.29
CA TRP A 266 -13.05 0.27 -6.44
C TRP A 266 -12.84 -1.14 -7.00
N VAL A 267 -11.67 -1.73 -6.79
CA VAL A 267 -11.44 -3.15 -7.09
C VAL A 267 -12.36 -4.03 -6.25
N ASN A 268 -12.57 -3.72 -4.97
CA ASN A 268 -13.51 -4.45 -4.12
C ASN A 268 -14.97 -4.26 -4.49
N VAL A 269 -15.32 -3.11 -5.06
CA VAL A 269 -16.66 -2.91 -5.65
C VAL A 269 -16.86 -3.89 -6.82
N ALA A 270 -15.87 -4.02 -7.70
CA ALA A 270 -15.93 -4.96 -8.82
C ALA A 270 -15.93 -6.42 -8.36
N LEU A 271 -15.12 -6.78 -7.36
CA LEU A 271 -15.08 -8.12 -6.79
C LEU A 271 -16.38 -8.48 -6.05
N GLY A 272 -16.96 -7.55 -5.29
CA GLY A 272 -18.25 -7.73 -4.64
C GLY A 272 -19.38 -7.93 -5.65
N LEU A 273 -19.38 -7.17 -6.75
CA LEU A 273 -20.30 -7.37 -7.86
C LEU A 273 -20.12 -8.75 -8.51
N TRP A 274 -18.87 -9.18 -8.72
CA TRP A 274 -18.57 -10.50 -9.26
C TRP A 274 -19.12 -11.62 -8.36
N LEU A 275 -18.97 -11.54 -7.04
CA LEU A 275 -19.51 -12.53 -6.09
C LEU A 275 -21.04 -12.62 -6.09
N MET A 276 -21.74 -11.55 -6.49
CA MET A 276 -23.19 -11.56 -6.69
C MET A 276 -23.61 -12.22 -8.00
N LEU A 277 -22.78 -12.08 -9.04
CA LEU A 277 -23.07 -12.62 -10.38
C LEU A 277 -22.60 -14.07 -10.55
N ALA A 278 -21.50 -14.45 -9.89
CA ALA A 278 -20.88 -15.77 -10.00
C ALA A 278 -21.84 -16.94 -9.72
N PRO A 279 -22.73 -16.90 -8.71
CA PRO A 279 -23.67 -17.99 -8.48
C PRO A 279 -24.60 -18.29 -9.66
N VAL A 280 -25.04 -17.25 -10.37
CA VAL A 280 -25.93 -17.37 -11.53
C VAL A 280 -25.14 -17.82 -12.76
N LEU A 281 -23.97 -17.22 -12.99
CA LEU A 281 -23.13 -17.52 -14.16
C LEU A 281 -22.51 -18.91 -14.12
N LEU A 282 -22.12 -19.37 -12.94
CA LEU A 282 -21.43 -20.64 -12.72
C LEU A 282 -22.37 -21.75 -12.23
N ASN A 283 -23.69 -21.48 -12.18
CA ASN A 283 -24.73 -22.41 -11.75
C ASN A 283 -24.42 -23.07 -10.40
N TYR A 284 -24.17 -22.26 -9.37
CA TYR A 284 -23.99 -22.79 -8.02
C TYR A 284 -25.26 -23.52 -7.57
N GLY A 285 -25.10 -24.68 -6.96
CA GLY A 285 -26.20 -25.38 -6.33
C GLY A 285 -25.73 -25.99 -5.02
N PRO A 286 -26.62 -26.21 -4.03
CA PRO A 286 -27.98 -25.67 -3.82
C PRO A 286 -28.11 -24.14 -3.65
N LEU A 287 -29.34 -23.59 -3.70
CA LEU A 287 -29.62 -22.13 -3.71
C LEU A 287 -28.99 -21.34 -2.54
N HIS A 288 -28.92 -21.93 -1.35
CA HIS A 288 -28.39 -21.25 -0.16
C HIS A 288 -26.91 -20.91 -0.29
N ILE A 289 -26.15 -21.68 -1.07
CA ILE A 289 -24.74 -21.42 -1.39
C ILE A 289 -24.63 -20.12 -2.20
N GLY A 290 -25.40 -20.02 -3.28
CA GLY A 290 -25.44 -18.80 -4.09
C GLY A 290 -25.93 -17.58 -3.32
N ALA A 291 -26.93 -17.75 -2.45
CA ALA A 291 -27.45 -16.67 -1.61
C ALA A 291 -26.39 -16.14 -0.63
N ARG A 292 -25.60 -17.03 -0.02
CA ARG A 292 -24.48 -16.66 0.88
C ARG A 292 -23.41 -15.87 0.13
N SER A 293 -22.93 -16.37 -1.01
CA SER A 293 -21.94 -15.69 -1.84
C SER A 293 -22.41 -14.28 -2.24
N ALA A 294 -23.66 -14.17 -2.69
CA ALA A 294 -24.25 -12.89 -3.06
C ALA A 294 -24.41 -11.93 -1.87
N LEU A 295 -24.74 -12.44 -0.68
CA LEU A 295 -24.80 -11.63 0.55
C LEU A 295 -23.44 -11.05 0.92
N ILE A 296 -22.39 -11.88 0.95
CA ILE A 296 -21.03 -11.43 1.26
C ILE A 296 -20.54 -10.45 0.19
N GLY A 297 -20.77 -10.75 -1.09
CA GLY A 297 -20.46 -9.85 -2.21
C GLY A 297 -21.15 -8.49 -2.10
N GLY A 298 -22.44 -8.48 -1.75
CA GLY A 298 -23.21 -7.26 -1.51
C GLY A 298 -22.67 -6.44 -0.34
N MET A 299 -22.26 -7.08 0.76
CA MET A 299 -21.63 -6.41 1.91
C MET A 299 -20.29 -5.78 1.52
N ILE A 300 -19.41 -6.51 0.82
CA ILE A 300 -18.11 -6.01 0.35
C ILE A 300 -18.32 -4.82 -0.59
N LEU A 301 -19.24 -4.94 -1.54
CA LEU A 301 -19.58 -3.88 -2.49
C LEU A 301 -20.05 -2.63 -1.75
N LEU A 302 -21.02 -2.77 -0.84
CA LEU A 302 -21.61 -1.65 -0.12
C LEU A 302 -20.57 -0.92 0.74
N LEU A 303 -19.80 -1.67 1.54
CA LEU A 303 -18.76 -1.11 2.40
C LEU A 303 -17.66 -0.42 1.58
N SER A 304 -17.29 -1.00 0.43
CA SER A 304 -16.24 -0.44 -0.44
C SER A 304 -16.74 0.75 -1.26
N PHE A 305 -18.04 0.84 -1.53
CA PHE A 305 -18.65 1.92 -2.30
C PHE A 305 -18.81 3.20 -1.48
N PHE A 306 -19.23 3.10 -0.22
CA PHE A 306 -19.35 4.26 0.65
C PHE A 306 -17.97 4.79 1.05
N LYS A 307 -17.71 6.06 0.69
CA LYS A 307 -16.44 6.73 0.98
C LYS A 307 -16.46 7.24 2.42
N GLY A 308 -15.57 6.72 3.27
CA GLY A 308 -15.26 7.33 4.57
C GLY A 308 -14.72 8.75 4.39
N ARG A 309 -14.87 9.60 5.41
CA ARG A 309 -14.36 10.98 5.34
C ARG A 309 -12.83 10.92 5.25
N GLY A 310 -12.25 11.58 4.24
CA GLY A 310 -10.80 11.58 4.03
C GLY A 310 -10.08 12.27 5.20
N ARG A 311 -9.00 11.65 5.68
CA ARG A 311 -8.37 12.02 6.96
C ARG A 311 -7.26 13.05 6.77
N GLU A 312 -6.47 12.88 5.71
CA GLU A 312 -5.29 13.70 5.44
C GLU A 312 -5.38 14.31 4.03
N ARG A 313 -4.94 15.55 3.88
CA ARG A 313 -4.78 16.19 2.57
C ARG A 313 -3.43 15.78 1.97
N THR A 314 -3.43 15.28 0.74
CA THR A 314 -2.24 14.83 -0.03
C THR A 314 -1.90 15.77 -1.20
N GLY A 315 -2.11 17.08 -1.01
CA GLY A 315 -1.72 18.10 -2.01
C GLY A 315 -2.39 17.97 -3.38
N GLY A 316 -3.62 17.44 -3.44
CA GLY A 316 -4.34 17.16 -4.70
C GLY A 316 -4.20 15.71 -5.19
N GLY A 317 -3.48 14.85 -4.47
CA GLY A 317 -3.37 13.42 -4.77
C GLY A 317 -2.71 13.13 -6.12
N TRP A 318 -3.09 11.98 -6.71
CA TRP A 318 -2.58 11.57 -8.02
C TRP A 318 -2.93 12.57 -9.12
N SER A 319 -4.12 13.19 -9.11
CA SER A 319 -4.56 14.07 -10.20
C SER A 319 -3.60 15.23 -10.45
N ARG A 320 -2.86 15.71 -9.43
CA ARG A 320 -1.91 16.80 -9.61
C ARG A 320 -0.66 16.43 -10.41
N VAL A 321 -0.30 15.14 -10.46
CA VAL A 321 0.82 14.64 -11.29
C VAL A 321 0.47 14.71 -12.78
N TRP A 322 -0.81 14.52 -13.13
CA TRP A 322 -1.27 14.38 -14.52
C TRP A 322 -1.89 15.67 -15.07
N THR A 323 -2.39 16.54 -14.19
CA THR A 323 -2.96 17.83 -14.60
C THR A 323 -1.86 18.84 -14.91
N THR A 324 -1.95 19.46 -16.09
CA THR A 324 -1.19 20.65 -16.44
C THR A 324 -1.91 21.85 -15.83
N PRO A 325 -1.24 22.80 -15.17
CA PRO A 325 -1.90 23.99 -14.68
C PRO A 325 -2.57 24.70 -15.87
N SER A 326 -3.86 25.00 -15.75
CA SER A 326 -4.53 25.87 -16.70
C SER A 326 -3.83 27.23 -16.68
N PRO A 327 -3.52 27.85 -17.83
CA PRO A 327 -2.91 29.18 -17.89
C PRO A 327 -3.94 30.24 -17.51
N THR A 328 -4.38 30.28 -16.25
CA THR A 328 -5.28 31.32 -15.74
C THR A 328 -5.12 31.48 -14.23
N SER A 329 -3.97 32.01 -13.82
CA SER A 329 -3.85 32.83 -12.61
C SER A 329 -2.59 33.71 -12.71
N THR A 330 -2.48 34.45 -13.81
CA THR A 330 -1.61 35.63 -13.84
C THR A 330 -2.21 36.69 -12.93
N LEU A 331 -1.59 36.85 -11.76
CA LEU A 331 -1.32 38.14 -11.12
C LEU A 331 -2.53 39.08 -10.92
N THR A 332 -3.27 38.89 -9.82
CA THR A 332 -3.77 40.07 -9.09
C THR A 332 -2.67 40.54 -8.15
N THR A 333 -1.71 41.29 -8.70
CA THR A 333 -0.84 42.15 -7.89
C THR A 333 -1.76 43.14 -7.16
N PRO A 334 -1.80 43.21 -5.82
CA PRO A 334 -2.45 44.32 -5.16
C PRO A 334 -1.56 45.53 -5.38
N GLU A 335 -1.97 46.38 -6.31
CA GLU A 335 -1.36 47.68 -6.54
C GLU A 335 -1.44 48.47 -5.22
N ARG A 336 -0.30 48.55 -4.52
CA ARG A 336 -0.09 49.40 -3.36
C ARG A 336 -0.30 50.86 -3.80
N GLN A 337 -1.53 51.36 -3.66
CA GLN A 337 -1.82 52.79 -3.72
C GLN A 337 -1.12 53.50 -2.54
N TRP A 338 0.11 53.96 -2.77
CA TRP A 338 0.75 54.96 -1.93
C TRP A 338 0.42 56.36 -2.47
N LYS A 339 -0.19 57.16 -1.60
CA LYS A 339 -0.14 58.63 -1.51
C LYS A 339 -0.73 59.46 -2.66
N LYS A 340 -1.90 60.03 -2.38
CA LYS A 340 -2.05 61.50 -2.32
C LYS A 340 -2.80 61.88 -1.03
N ALA A 341 -2.03 62.22 -0.01
CA ALA A 341 -2.51 63.13 1.03
C ALA A 341 -2.61 64.53 0.41
N GLY A 342 -3.62 65.28 0.82
CA GLY A 342 -3.87 66.66 0.38
C GLY A 342 -2.89 67.68 0.93
#